data_AF-A0A8H4V022-F1
#
_entry.id   AF-A0A8H4V022-F1
#
_cell.length_a   1.000
_cell.length_b   1.000
_cell.length_c   1.000
_cell.angle_alpha   90.00
_cell.angle_beta   90.00
_cell.angle_gamma   90.00
#
_symmetry.space_group_name_H-M   'P 1'
#
loop_
_entity.id
_entity.type
_entity.pdbx_description
1 polymer ?
#
loop_
_entity_poly.entity_id
_entity_poly.type
_entity_poly.pdbx_seq_one_letter_code
_entity_poly.pdbx_strand_id
1 'polypeptide(L)'
;MPGPTRWRGSNLHHAVNSRKVADHVLDERVRNVLKLVNFAQKSGIPFGAEEKGLNRPEDQKLLRRAAAESIVLLRNNNSVLPFYKNKPIAVIGPNSKVAAYCGGGSASLPPYYTVTPFEGISNASKADVKFSQGAYAHQTLPPLGPLMKTFDSEKQGFVFKAYLEPPEERTSDSQPVDEIHLVSSFGFLADYKNPRIPTDLFYADMEGTFTPEEDGLYDFGVIVIGTGKLFVDGELVVDNATTQRQGIAMFGSATVE
;
A
#
# COMPACT_ATOMS: atom_id res chain seq x y z
N MET A 1 -16.70 12.78 -6.13
CA MET A 1 -16.02 11.66 -5.45
C MET A 1 -14.67 12.17 -4.99
N PRO A 2 -14.20 11.81 -3.80
CA PRO A 2 -14.99 11.14 -2.74
C PRO A 2 -16.09 12.06 -2.19
N GLY A 3 -16.85 11.57 -1.21
CA GLY A 3 -17.74 12.37 -0.37
C GLY A 3 -17.10 12.63 1.01
N PRO A 4 -17.60 13.63 1.78
CA PRO A 4 -18.72 14.51 1.50
C PRO A 4 -18.43 15.50 0.35
N THR A 5 -19.48 15.97 -0.32
CA THR A 5 -19.33 16.84 -1.50
C THR A 5 -18.78 18.21 -1.13
N ARG A 6 -17.73 18.67 -1.81
CA ARG A 6 -17.21 20.04 -1.68
C ARG A 6 -17.97 21.04 -2.57
N TRP A 7 -18.41 20.59 -3.74
CA TRP A 7 -18.89 21.49 -4.82
C TRP A 7 -20.39 21.44 -5.05
N ARG A 8 -21.02 20.30 -4.75
CA ARG A 8 -22.42 20.01 -5.13
C ARG A 8 -23.36 19.98 -3.92
N GLY A 9 -23.02 20.74 -2.87
CA GLY A 9 -23.87 21.03 -1.72
C GLY A 9 -24.53 22.40 -1.85
N SER A 10 -24.35 23.27 -0.85
CA SER A 10 -24.88 24.64 -0.80
C SER A 10 -24.54 25.48 -2.04
N ASN A 11 -23.33 25.32 -2.58
CA ASN A 11 -22.88 26.03 -3.79
C ASN A 11 -23.76 25.71 -5.02
N LEU A 12 -24.07 24.43 -5.24
CA LEU A 12 -24.97 24.02 -6.32
C LEU A 12 -26.40 24.48 -6.05
N HIS A 13 -26.87 24.39 -4.81
CA HIS A 13 -28.19 24.89 -4.43
C HIS A 13 -28.35 26.38 -4.75
N HIS A 14 -27.36 27.21 -4.42
CA HIS A 14 -27.36 28.62 -4.78
C HIS A 14 -27.32 28.84 -6.30
N ALA A 15 -26.52 28.05 -7.03
CA ALA A 15 -26.43 28.16 -8.49
C ALA A 15 -27.75 27.83 -9.20
N VAL A 16 -28.51 26.86 -8.70
CA VAL A 16 -29.86 26.52 -9.20
C VAL A 16 -30.83 27.67 -8.91
N ASN A 17 -30.89 28.13 -7.65
CA ASN A 17 -31.80 29.22 -7.25
C ASN A 17 -31.51 30.55 -7.97
N SER A 18 -30.24 30.82 -8.29
CA SER A 18 -29.83 31.99 -9.07
C SER A 18 -29.94 31.79 -10.60
N ARG A 19 -30.52 30.67 -11.06
CA ARG A 19 -30.68 30.30 -12.48
C ARG A 19 -29.37 30.22 -13.27
N LYS A 20 -28.23 30.06 -12.59
CA LYS A 20 -26.93 29.77 -13.23
C LYS A 20 -26.83 28.33 -13.69
N VAL A 21 -27.58 27.42 -13.06
CA VAL A 21 -27.77 26.03 -13.49
C VAL A 21 -29.26 25.84 -13.74
N ALA A 22 -29.63 25.49 -14.96
CA ALA A 22 -31.03 25.21 -15.29
C ALA A 22 -31.43 23.81 -14.81
N ASP A 23 -32.67 23.65 -14.36
CA ASP A 23 -33.17 22.41 -13.76
C ASP A 23 -33.03 21.19 -14.68
N HIS A 24 -33.31 21.36 -15.98
CA HIS A 24 -33.17 20.27 -16.95
C HIS A 24 -31.73 19.73 -17.06
N VAL A 25 -30.71 20.55 -16.78
CA VAL A 25 -29.31 20.12 -16.74
C VAL A 25 -29.08 19.24 -15.52
N LEU A 26 -29.62 19.62 -14.36
CA LEU A 26 -29.57 18.80 -13.15
C LEU A 26 -30.27 17.45 -13.36
N ASP A 27 -31.47 17.47 -13.93
CA ASP A 27 -32.23 16.26 -14.26
C ASP A 27 -31.46 15.32 -15.19
N GLU A 28 -30.77 15.87 -16.19
CA GLU A 28 -29.95 15.07 -17.09
C GLU A 28 -28.78 14.40 -16.36
N ARG A 29 -28.12 15.11 -15.44
CA ARG A 29 -27.04 14.53 -14.62
C ARG A 29 -27.57 13.44 -13.69
N VAL A 30 -28.71 13.67 -13.04
CA VAL A 30 -29.39 12.68 -12.18
C VAL A 30 -29.77 11.44 -12.99
N ARG A 31 -30.35 11.63 -14.19
CA ARG A 31 -30.72 10.54 -15.09
C ARG A 31 -29.53 9.64 -15.44
N ASN A 32 -28.34 10.21 -15.64
CA ASN A 32 -27.14 9.42 -15.93
C ASN A 32 -26.66 8.61 -14.72
N VAL A 33 -26.75 9.18 -13.50
CA VAL A 33 -26.47 8.42 -12.26
C VAL A 33 -27.48 7.28 -12.09
N LEU A 34 -28.78 7.55 -12.29
CA LEU A 34 -29.82 6.53 -12.18
C LEU A 34 -29.67 5.42 -13.23
N LYS A 35 -29.20 5.74 -14.45
CA LYS A 35 -28.85 4.71 -15.46
C LYS A 35 -27.75 3.78 -14.95
N LEU A 36 -26.71 4.32 -14.31
CA LEU A 36 -25.64 3.52 -13.71
C LEU A 36 -26.17 2.67 -12.55
N VAL A 37 -26.99 3.24 -11.67
CA VAL A 37 -27.64 2.49 -10.56
C VAL A 37 -28.48 1.33 -11.11
N ASN A 38 -29.31 1.58 -12.12
CA ASN A 38 -30.13 0.55 -12.76
C ASN A 38 -29.30 -0.53 -13.45
N PHE A 39 -28.14 -0.17 -14.00
CA PHE A 39 -27.19 -1.15 -14.55
C PHE A 39 -26.55 -2.00 -13.45
N ALA A 40 -26.03 -1.37 -12.40
CA ALA A 40 -25.37 -2.04 -11.28
C ALA A 40 -26.32 -2.97 -10.50
N GLN A 41 -27.60 -2.58 -10.36
CA GLN A 41 -28.61 -3.40 -9.68
C GLN A 41 -28.79 -4.78 -10.34
N LYS A 42 -28.51 -4.92 -11.64
CA LYS A 42 -28.57 -6.21 -12.35
C LYS A 42 -27.50 -7.21 -11.88
N SER A 43 -26.46 -6.75 -11.19
CA SER A 43 -25.46 -7.65 -10.60
C SER A 43 -26.02 -8.53 -9.49
N GLY A 44 -27.14 -8.14 -8.86
CA GLY A 44 -27.70 -8.82 -7.70
C GLY A 44 -26.90 -8.63 -6.40
N ILE A 45 -25.82 -7.82 -6.43
CA ILE A 45 -25.01 -7.53 -5.24
C ILE A 45 -25.84 -6.63 -4.31
N PRO A 46 -26.09 -7.03 -3.04
CA PRO A 46 -26.87 -6.24 -2.12
C PRO A 46 -26.13 -4.95 -1.72
N PHE A 47 -26.88 -3.93 -1.33
CA PHE A 47 -26.30 -2.70 -0.80
C PHE A 47 -25.48 -2.99 0.46
N GLY A 48 -24.26 -2.47 0.53
CA GLY A 48 -23.36 -2.70 1.66
C GLY A 48 -22.88 -4.15 1.79
N ALA A 49 -22.90 -4.92 0.69
CA ALA A 49 -22.29 -6.25 0.67
C ALA A 49 -20.84 -6.17 1.17
N GLU A 50 -20.50 -7.07 2.09
CA GLU A 50 -19.12 -7.23 2.57
C GLU A 50 -18.21 -7.58 1.39
N GLU A 51 -17.05 -6.92 1.33
CA GLU A 51 -16.00 -7.26 0.37
C GLU A 51 -15.36 -8.59 0.76
N LYS A 52 -15.22 -9.49 -0.21
CA LYS A 52 -14.71 -10.85 0.03
C LYS A 52 -13.58 -11.19 -0.92
N GLY A 53 -12.62 -11.94 -0.41
CA GLY A 53 -11.58 -12.55 -1.24
C GLY A 53 -12.15 -13.64 -2.15
N LEU A 54 -11.72 -13.66 -3.41
CA LEU A 54 -12.06 -14.66 -4.41
C LEU A 54 -10.78 -15.28 -4.98
N ASN A 55 -10.00 -15.97 -4.13
CA ASN A 55 -8.71 -16.55 -4.51
C ASN A 55 -8.86 -17.98 -5.08
N ARG A 56 -9.43 -18.11 -6.28
CA ARG A 56 -9.73 -19.43 -6.87
C ARG A 56 -8.58 -19.99 -7.71
N PRO A 57 -8.33 -21.32 -7.70
CA PRO A 57 -7.26 -21.92 -8.50
C PRO A 57 -7.35 -21.64 -10.01
N GLU A 58 -8.56 -21.53 -10.55
CA GLU A 58 -8.80 -21.17 -11.96
C GLU A 58 -8.37 -19.74 -12.29
N ASP A 59 -8.61 -18.78 -11.39
CA ASP A 59 -8.19 -17.39 -11.54
C ASP A 59 -6.66 -17.30 -11.44
N GLN A 60 -6.05 -18.02 -10.49
CA GLN A 60 -4.59 -18.09 -10.37
C GLN A 60 -3.93 -18.62 -11.64
N LYS A 61 -4.49 -19.67 -12.26
CA LYS A 61 -4.02 -20.22 -13.54
C LYS A 61 -4.20 -19.20 -14.68
N LEU A 62 -5.34 -18.52 -14.72
CA LEU A 62 -5.61 -17.48 -15.72
C LEU A 62 -4.63 -16.32 -15.59
N LEU A 63 -4.39 -15.81 -14.38
CA LEU A 63 -3.44 -14.74 -14.10
C LEU A 63 -2.01 -15.13 -14.46
N ARG A 64 -1.58 -16.36 -14.11
CA ARG A 64 -0.26 -16.88 -14.50
C ARG A 64 -0.11 -16.96 -16.02
N ARG A 65 -1.16 -17.40 -16.73
CA ARG A 65 -1.16 -17.47 -18.20
C ARG A 65 -1.10 -16.07 -18.81
N ALA A 66 -1.95 -15.16 -18.36
CA ALA A 66 -1.98 -13.78 -18.85
C ALA A 66 -0.61 -13.10 -18.64
N ALA A 67 0.02 -13.28 -17.47
CA ALA A 67 1.35 -12.76 -17.19
C ALA A 67 2.41 -13.38 -18.12
N ALA A 68 2.38 -14.70 -18.35
CA ALA A 68 3.31 -15.37 -19.25
C ALA A 68 3.17 -14.91 -20.71
N GLU A 69 1.93 -14.72 -21.19
CA GLU A 69 1.63 -14.22 -22.54
C GLU A 69 1.93 -12.72 -22.72
N SER A 70 2.11 -11.98 -21.62
CA SER A 70 2.46 -10.55 -21.64
C SER A 70 3.98 -10.30 -21.75
N ILE A 71 4.82 -11.32 -21.55
CA ILE A 71 6.28 -11.19 -21.61
C ILE A 71 6.73 -11.10 -23.09
N VAL A 72 7.53 -10.08 -23.40
CA VAL A 72 8.11 -9.89 -24.74
C VAL A 72 9.59 -10.26 -24.72
N LEU A 73 10.00 -11.23 -25.53
CA LEU A 73 11.40 -11.58 -25.73
C LEU A 73 12.06 -10.57 -26.68
N LEU A 74 12.90 -9.68 -26.13
CA LEU A 74 13.58 -8.65 -26.91
C LEU A 74 14.85 -9.15 -27.62
N ARG A 75 15.60 -10.07 -27.00
CA ARG A 75 16.87 -10.58 -27.52
C ARG A 75 17.16 -12.00 -27.03
N ASN A 76 17.63 -12.86 -27.93
CA ASN A 76 18.13 -14.20 -27.60
C ASN A 76 19.25 -14.59 -28.58
N ASN A 77 20.49 -14.19 -28.29
CA ASN A 77 21.64 -14.60 -29.09
C ASN A 77 22.16 -15.95 -28.61
N ASN A 78 22.81 -16.70 -29.49
CA ASN A 78 23.50 -17.95 -29.15
C ASN A 78 22.61 -19.00 -28.48
N SER A 79 21.29 -18.95 -28.72
CA SER A 79 20.31 -19.88 -28.17
C SER A 79 20.41 -20.05 -26.64
N VAL A 80 20.65 -18.95 -25.91
CA VAL A 80 20.73 -18.97 -24.44
C VAL A 80 19.41 -19.43 -23.82
N LEU A 81 18.29 -18.97 -24.37
CA LEU A 81 16.95 -19.42 -23.97
C LEU A 81 16.41 -20.48 -24.94
N PRO A 82 15.65 -21.48 -24.44
CA PRO A 82 15.23 -21.67 -23.05
C PRO A 82 16.33 -22.25 -22.13
N PHE A 83 16.31 -21.91 -20.85
CA PHE A 83 17.25 -22.47 -19.87
C PHE A 83 17.02 -23.97 -19.61
N TYR A 84 18.11 -24.68 -19.32
CA TYR A 84 18.07 -26.09 -18.90
C TYR A 84 17.69 -26.19 -17.42
N LYS A 85 16.64 -26.97 -17.12
CA LYS A 85 16.17 -27.17 -15.73
C LYS A 85 17.17 -27.89 -14.82
N ASN A 86 18.09 -28.67 -15.39
CA ASN A 86 18.99 -29.54 -14.61
C ASN A 86 20.39 -28.92 -14.38
N LYS A 87 20.59 -27.64 -14.73
CA LYS A 87 21.86 -26.95 -14.53
C LYS A 87 21.74 -25.98 -13.35
N PRO A 88 22.79 -25.82 -12.53
CA PRO A 88 22.79 -24.80 -11.48
C PRO A 88 22.53 -23.40 -12.06
N ILE A 89 21.74 -22.60 -11.34
CA ILE A 89 21.35 -21.25 -11.76
C ILE A 89 21.79 -20.26 -10.68
N ALA A 90 22.46 -19.19 -11.09
CA ALA A 90 22.67 -18.02 -10.25
C ALA A 90 21.69 -16.92 -10.69
N VAL A 91 20.80 -16.51 -9.79
CA VAL A 91 19.85 -15.42 -10.01
C VAL A 91 20.40 -14.17 -9.32
N ILE A 92 20.69 -13.14 -10.11
CA ILE A 92 21.36 -11.92 -9.64
C ILE A 92 20.52 -10.71 -10.01
N GLY A 93 20.32 -9.81 -9.05
CA GLY A 93 19.81 -8.47 -9.31
C GLY A 93 18.63 -8.04 -8.43
N PRO A 94 18.33 -6.72 -8.43
CA PRO A 94 17.48 -6.07 -7.44
C PRO A 94 16.04 -6.58 -7.39
N ASN A 95 15.49 -7.00 -8.53
CA ASN A 95 14.09 -7.44 -8.63
C ASN A 95 13.94 -8.95 -8.51
N SER A 96 15.01 -9.69 -8.19
CA SER A 96 14.95 -11.16 -8.17
C SER A 96 14.07 -11.67 -7.03
N LYS A 97 14.18 -11.08 -5.84
CA LYS A 97 13.37 -11.40 -4.65
C LYS A 97 12.25 -10.39 -4.39
N VAL A 98 11.93 -9.54 -5.37
CA VAL A 98 10.85 -8.55 -5.28
C VAL A 98 9.80 -8.87 -6.35
N ALA A 99 8.55 -9.03 -5.93
CA ALA A 99 7.46 -9.20 -6.86
C ALA A 99 6.90 -7.84 -7.27
N ALA A 100 7.38 -7.29 -8.40
CA ALA A 100 6.82 -6.07 -8.99
C ALA A 100 5.55 -6.40 -9.79
N TYR A 101 4.44 -6.67 -9.08
CA TYR A 101 3.18 -7.14 -9.69
C TYR A 101 2.28 -6.03 -10.24
N CYS A 102 2.47 -4.78 -9.80
CA CYS A 102 1.73 -3.63 -10.32
C CYS A 102 2.57 -2.34 -10.22
N GLY A 103 2.12 -1.28 -10.88
CA GLY A 103 2.60 0.08 -10.64
C GLY A 103 1.97 0.69 -9.38
N GLY A 104 2.40 1.90 -9.03
CA GLY A 104 1.85 2.61 -7.87
C GLY A 104 0.49 3.27 -8.11
N GLY A 105 -0.06 3.87 -7.05
CA GLY A 105 -1.27 4.68 -7.10
C GLY A 105 -2.57 3.90 -7.09
N SER A 106 -3.62 4.43 -7.71
CA SER A 106 -4.98 3.88 -7.64
C SER A 106 -5.17 2.50 -8.30
N ALA A 107 -4.16 2.01 -9.02
CA ALA A 107 -4.14 0.67 -9.60
C ALA A 107 -3.49 -0.38 -8.67
N SER A 108 -2.85 0.05 -7.59
CA SER A 108 -2.20 -0.83 -6.61
C SER A 108 -3.24 -1.39 -5.64
N LEU A 109 -3.21 -2.70 -5.44
CA LEU A 109 -4.09 -3.43 -4.53
C LEU A 109 -3.30 -4.52 -3.81
N PRO A 110 -3.60 -4.82 -2.53
CA PRO A 110 -3.02 -5.96 -1.83
C PRO A 110 -3.33 -7.27 -2.57
N PRO A 111 -2.32 -8.04 -3.04
CA PRO A 111 -2.54 -9.30 -3.72
C PRO A 111 -2.80 -10.42 -2.70
N TYR A 112 -3.51 -11.48 -3.09
CA TYR A 112 -3.65 -12.67 -2.24
C TYR A 112 -2.30 -13.33 -1.94
N TYR A 113 -1.44 -13.36 -2.95
CA TYR A 113 -0.03 -13.73 -2.85
C TYR A 113 0.70 -13.21 -4.07
N THR A 114 2.02 -13.22 -4.01
CA THR A 114 2.87 -12.94 -5.16
C THR A 114 3.91 -14.05 -5.31
N VAL A 115 4.50 -14.16 -6.50
CA VAL A 115 5.63 -15.05 -6.75
C VAL A 115 6.75 -14.19 -7.32
N THR A 116 7.85 -14.11 -6.60
CA THR A 116 9.06 -13.39 -7.05
C THR A 116 9.70 -14.15 -8.22
N PRO A 117 10.48 -13.46 -9.08
CA PRO A 117 11.25 -14.15 -10.13
C PRO A 117 12.14 -15.28 -9.58
N PHE A 118 12.77 -15.07 -8.43
CA PHE A 118 13.59 -16.08 -7.76
C PHE A 118 12.78 -17.31 -7.36
N GLU A 119 11.63 -17.14 -6.71
CA GLU A 119 10.75 -18.27 -6.36
C GLU A 119 10.24 -18.99 -7.60
N GLY A 120 9.85 -18.24 -8.65
CA GLY A 120 9.39 -18.81 -9.91
C GLY A 120 10.45 -19.68 -10.59
N ILE A 121 11.70 -19.23 -10.62
CA ILE A 121 12.85 -19.97 -11.15
C ILE A 121 13.16 -21.19 -10.26
N SER A 122 13.23 -21.01 -8.94
CA SER A 122 13.50 -22.07 -7.97
C SER A 122 12.46 -23.19 -8.07
N ASN A 123 11.17 -22.86 -8.18
CA ASN A 123 10.09 -23.83 -8.34
C ASN A 123 10.12 -24.57 -9.69
N ALA A 124 10.72 -23.99 -10.72
CA ALA A 124 10.81 -24.59 -12.05
C ALA A 124 12.11 -25.38 -12.30
N SER A 125 13.16 -25.10 -11.52
CA SER A 125 14.47 -25.74 -11.58
C SER A 125 14.45 -27.16 -10.99
N LYS A 126 15.36 -28.01 -11.45
CA LYS A 126 15.66 -29.34 -10.90
C LYS A 126 17.08 -29.41 -10.33
N ALA A 127 17.79 -28.28 -10.30
CA ALA A 127 19.14 -28.13 -9.77
C ALA A 127 19.21 -26.94 -8.81
N ASP A 128 20.35 -26.78 -8.15
CA ASP A 128 20.60 -25.71 -7.18
C ASP A 128 20.40 -24.32 -7.78
N VAL A 129 19.71 -23.45 -7.03
CA VAL A 129 19.44 -22.06 -7.42
C VAL A 129 19.99 -21.15 -6.34
N LYS A 130 21.03 -20.39 -6.67
CA LYS A 130 21.66 -19.43 -5.76
C LYS A 130 21.22 -18.02 -6.07
N PHE A 131 21.19 -17.20 -5.04
CA PHE A 131 20.83 -15.79 -5.13
C PHE A 131 22.02 -14.90 -4.77
N SER A 132 22.13 -13.76 -5.46
CA SER A 132 22.92 -12.62 -5.00
C SER A 132 22.17 -11.33 -5.33
N GLN A 133 22.13 -10.40 -4.38
CA GLN A 133 21.47 -9.11 -4.57
C GLN A 133 22.10 -8.33 -5.74
N GLY A 134 23.43 -8.31 -5.81
CA GLY A 134 24.19 -7.53 -6.78
C GLY A 134 24.15 -6.03 -6.45
N ALA A 135 23.04 -5.37 -6.79
CA ALA A 135 22.83 -3.94 -6.56
C ALA A 135 21.43 -3.67 -5.99
N TYR A 136 21.26 -2.51 -5.38
CA TYR A 136 19.96 -1.98 -4.97
C TYR A 136 19.42 -1.00 -6.02
N ALA A 137 18.11 -1.03 -6.26
CA ALA A 137 17.42 -0.17 -7.22
C ALA A 137 16.08 0.36 -6.67
N HIS A 138 15.90 0.31 -5.35
CA HIS A 138 14.71 0.86 -4.71
C HIS A 138 14.77 2.39 -4.73
N GLN A 139 13.63 3.05 -4.95
CA GLN A 139 13.55 4.52 -4.91
C GLN A 139 13.51 5.04 -3.46
N THR A 140 12.90 4.26 -2.57
CA THR A 140 12.82 4.49 -1.13
C THR A 140 13.23 3.20 -0.42
N LEU A 141 13.64 3.29 0.85
CA LEU A 141 13.97 2.11 1.63
C LEU A 141 12.80 1.10 1.64
N PRO A 142 13.08 -0.22 1.67
CA PRO A 142 12.04 -1.24 1.76
C PRO A 142 11.13 -1.04 2.98
N PRO A 143 9.84 -1.44 2.90
CA PRO A 143 8.94 -1.36 4.05
C PRO A 143 9.46 -2.16 5.24
N LEU A 144 9.53 -1.53 6.41
CA LEU A 144 9.97 -2.15 7.65
C LEU A 144 8.91 -3.11 8.23
N GLY A 145 7.61 -2.80 8.05
CA GLY A 145 6.52 -3.53 8.70
C GLY A 145 6.56 -5.06 8.51
N PRO A 146 6.77 -5.62 7.30
CA PRO A 146 6.87 -7.06 7.09
C PRO A 146 8.06 -7.74 7.79
N LEU A 147 9.07 -6.96 8.21
CA LEU A 147 10.26 -7.41 8.94
C LEU A 147 10.10 -7.27 10.46
N MET A 148 9.02 -6.62 10.91
CA MET A 148 8.74 -6.41 12.33
C MET A 148 7.85 -7.51 12.89
N LYS A 149 7.80 -7.56 14.22
CA LYS A 149 6.82 -8.31 14.99
C LYS A 149 6.17 -7.44 16.05
N THR A 150 4.92 -7.75 16.41
CA THR A 150 4.24 -7.08 17.53
C THR A 150 4.83 -7.49 18.87
N PHE A 151 4.88 -6.55 19.83
CA PHE A 151 5.43 -6.78 21.17
C PHE A 151 4.68 -7.86 21.97
N ASP A 152 3.37 -7.97 21.75
CA ASP A 152 2.46 -8.75 22.59
C ASP A 152 2.36 -10.23 22.19
N SER A 153 2.50 -10.52 20.90
CA SER A 153 2.11 -11.79 20.31
C SER A 153 3.07 -12.29 19.24
N GLU A 154 4.19 -11.59 19.02
CA GLU A 154 5.22 -11.94 18.04
C GLU A 154 4.66 -12.15 16.62
N LYS A 155 3.50 -11.55 16.32
CA LYS A 155 2.87 -11.62 15.00
C LYS A 155 3.63 -10.72 14.06
N GLN A 156 3.85 -11.20 12.83
CA GLN A 156 4.46 -10.39 11.77
C GLN A 156 3.72 -9.05 11.62
N GLY A 157 4.44 -7.93 11.56
CA GLY A 157 3.88 -6.59 11.51
C GLY A 157 4.14 -5.77 12.77
N PHE A 158 3.30 -4.76 12.97
CA PHE A 158 3.36 -3.81 14.09
C PHE A 158 1.94 -3.43 14.54
N VAL A 159 1.85 -2.83 15.72
CA VAL A 159 0.60 -2.29 16.25
C VAL A 159 0.52 -0.82 15.91
N PHE A 160 -0.59 -0.40 15.28
CA PHE A 160 -0.92 1.01 15.04
C PHE A 160 -1.95 1.45 16.08
N LYS A 161 -1.61 2.49 16.85
CA LYS A 161 -2.46 3.06 17.89
C LYS A 161 -2.78 4.51 17.56
N ALA A 162 -4.06 4.84 17.40
CA ALA A 162 -4.50 6.21 17.15
C ALA A 162 -4.90 6.91 18.45
N TYR A 163 -4.56 8.18 18.59
CA TYR A 163 -4.83 9.04 19.74
C TYR A 163 -5.42 10.37 19.29
N LEU A 164 -6.19 11.01 20.17
CA LEU A 164 -6.74 12.36 19.93
C LEU A 164 -5.79 13.47 20.38
N GLU A 165 -4.82 13.14 21.22
CA GLU A 165 -3.90 14.06 21.87
C GLU A 165 -2.44 13.77 21.41
N PRO A 166 -1.59 14.81 21.29
CA PRO A 166 -0.21 14.65 20.85
C PRO A 166 0.64 13.86 21.85
N PRO A 167 1.76 13.23 21.41
CA PRO A 167 2.72 12.54 22.28
C PRO A 167 3.09 13.31 23.56
N GLU A 168 3.27 14.63 23.46
CA GLU A 168 3.73 15.48 24.55
C GLU A 168 2.67 15.71 25.64
N GLU A 169 1.39 15.51 25.32
CA GLU A 169 0.27 15.66 26.26
C GLU A 169 -0.20 14.31 26.83
N ARG A 170 0.32 13.19 26.31
CA ARG A 170 -0.05 11.85 26.76
C ARG A 170 0.53 11.52 28.14
N THR A 171 -0.28 10.82 28.93
CA THR A 171 0.09 10.31 30.27
C THR A 171 0.06 8.79 30.28
N SER A 172 0.47 8.16 31.39
CA SER A 172 0.36 6.70 31.56
C SER A 172 -1.07 6.16 31.43
N ASP A 173 -2.07 7.02 31.65
CA ASP A 173 -3.48 6.64 31.58
C ASP A 173 -4.10 6.88 30.20
N SER A 174 -3.40 7.57 29.30
CA SER A 174 -3.87 7.87 27.94
C SER A 174 -4.12 6.58 27.15
N GLN A 175 -5.35 6.38 26.68
CA GLN A 175 -5.74 5.21 25.90
C GLN A 175 -5.94 5.54 24.42
N PRO A 176 -5.55 4.65 23.51
CA PRO A 176 -5.81 4.86 22.10
C PRO A 176 -7.32 4.81 21.79
N VAL A 177 -7.75 5.66 20.86
CA VAL A 177 -9.11 5.61 20.28
C VAL A 177 -9.24 4.59 19.16
N ASP A 178 -8.14 3.98 18.76
CA ASP A 178 -8.14 2.85 17.85
C ASP A 178 -6.84 2.06 17.99
N GLU A 179 -6.94 0.74 17.85
CA GLU A 179 -5.77 -0.13 17.85
C GLU A 179 -5.96 -1.21 16.79
N ILE A 180 -5.06 -1.24 15.81
CA ILE A 180 -5.13 -2.19 14.70
C ILE A 180 -3.75 -2.80 14.43
N HIS A 181 -3.75 -4.06 14.00
CA HIS A 181 -2.54 -4.76 13.56
C HIS A 181 -2.30 -4.50 12.08
N LEU A 182 -1.11 -4.01 11.72
CA LEU A 182 -0.71 -3.72 10.35
C LEU A 182 0.58 -4.46 9.99
N VAL A 183 0.64 -4.99 8.78
CA VAL A 183 1.86 -5.61 8.23
C VAL A 183 2.59 -4.65 7.30
N SER A 184 1.86 -3.87 6.51
CA SER A 184 2.47 -2.88 5.62
C SER A 184 2.77 -1.60 6.40
N SER A 185 4.04 -1.19 6.43
CA SER A 185 4.43 0.13 6.96
C SER A 185 4.21 1.26 5.93
N PHE A 186 3.67 0.95 4.75
CA PHE A 186 3.14 1.97 3.85
C PHE A 186 1.73 2.38 4.31
N GLY A 187 1.68 3.30 5.29
CA GLY A 187 0.44 3.79 5.89
C GLY A 187 -0.31 4.79 5.01
N PHE A 188 -0.98 4.30 3.95
CA PHE A 188 -1.87 5.14 3.15
C PHE A 188 -3.20 5.36 3.87
N LEU A 189 -3.26 6.38 4.74
CA LEU A 189 -4.39 6.64 5.64
C LEU A 189 -5.47 7.57 5.05
N ALA A 190 -5.52 7.73 3.72
CA ALA A 190 -6.41 8.71 3.07
C ALA A 190 -7.91 8.39 3.26
N ASP A 191 -8.26 7.13 3.49
CA ASP A 191 -9.61 6.64 3.74
C ASP A 191 -9.78 6.07 5.15
N TYR A 192 -8.76 6.20 6.01
CA TYR A 192 -8.86 5.85 7.42
C TYR A 192 -9.96 6.70 8.09
N LYS A 193 -10.95 6.04 8.69
CA LYS A 193 -12.07 6.68 9.36
C LYS A 193 -12.40 5.95 10.64
N ASN A 194 -12.46 6.71 11.72
CA ASN A 194 -12.94 6.22 13.01
C ASN A 194 -13.98 7.22 13.56
N PRO A 195 -15.20 6.80 13.92
CA PRO A 195 -16.23 7.70 14.44
C PRO A 195 -15.83 8.46 15.71
N ARG A 196 -14.83 7.96 16.44
CA ARG A 196 -14.27 8.61 17.65
C ARG A 196 -13.26 9.72 17.33
N ILE A 197 -12.83 9.85 16.07
CA ILE A 197 -11.95 10.92 15.60
C ILE A 197 -12.83 11.97 14.90
N PRO A 198 -13.12 13.12 15.54
CA PRO A 198 -14.12 14.07 15.07
C PRO A 198 -13.64 14.97 13.92
N THR A 199 -12.33 14.99 13.65
CA THR A 199 -11.68 15.82 12.62
C THR A 199 -10.68 15.00 11.83
N ASP A 200 -10.01 15.59 10.84
CA ASP A 200 -8.91 14.93 10.13
C ASP A 200 -7.60 14.92 10.97
N LEU A 201 -7.57 15.56 12.14
CA LEU A 201 -6.43 15.57 13.06
C LEU A 201 -6.52 14.42 14.07
N PHE A 202 -5.48 13.61 14.09
CA PHE A 202 -5.19 12.59 15.09
C PHE A 202 -3.68 12.37 15.15
N TYR A 203 -3.23 11.67 16.19
CA TYR A 203 -1.84 11.25 16.37
C TYR A 203 -1.78 9.74 16.37
N ALA A 204 -0.64 9.16 16.00
CA ALA A 204 -0.50 7.72 15.99
C ALA A 204 0.90 7.26 16.39
N ASP A 205 0.93 6.12 17.08
CA ASP A 205 2.15 5.36 17.31
C ASP A 205 2.12 4.08 16.47
N MET A 206 3.28 3.71 15.94
CA MET A 206 3.51 2.45 15.23
C MET A 206 4.59 1.68 15.98
N GLU A 207 4.20 0.59 16.62
CA GLU A 207 5.00 -0.07 17.65
C GLU A 207 5.26 -1.55 17.32
N GLY A 208 6.52 -1.97 17.43
CA GLY A 208 6.92 -3.36 17.32
C GLY A 208 8.42 -3.55 17.42
N THR A 209 8.85 -4.79 17.30
CA THR A 209 10.25 -5.22 17.38
C THR A 209 10.77 -5.55 15.99
N PHE A 210 11.97 -5.09 15.67
CA PHE A 210 12.74 -5.54 14.52
C PHE A 210 13.95 -6.36 15.01
N THR A 211 14.16 -7.55 14.45
CA THR A 211 15.33 -8.38 14.77
C THR A 211 16.18 -8.52 13.51
N PRO A 212 17.39 -7.91 13.47
CA PRO A 212 18.33 -8.08 12.37
C PRO A 212 18.65 -9.56 12.11
N GLU A 213 18.69 -9.97 10.84
CA GLU A 213 19.10 -11.33 10.47
C GLU A 213 20.64 -11.47 10.38
N GLU A 214 21.32 -10.35 10.16
CA GLU A 214 22.77 -10.27 10.00
C GLU A 214 23.32 -9.03 10.73
N ASP A 215 24.55 -9.14 11.22
CA ASP A 215 25.28 -8.01 11.79
C ASP A 215 25.62 -7.00 10.69
N GLY A 216 25.42 -5.71 10.94
CA GLY A 216 25.75 -4.67 9.96
C GLY A 216 25.17 -3.30 10.27
N LEU A 217 25.37 -2.39 9.32
CA LEU A 217 24.74 -1.08 9.33
C LEU A 217 23.35 -1.19 8.70
N TYR A 218 22.36 -0.61 9.37
CA TYR A 218 20.98 -0.54 8.91
C TYR A 218 20.57 0.92 8.77
N ASP A 219 20.07 1.27 7.59
CA ASP A 219 19.46 2.58 7.35
C ASP A 219 17.97 2.50 7.68
N PHE A 220 17.48 3.47 8.44
CA PHE A 220 16.06 3.65 8.74
C PHE A 220 15.57 4.99 8.18
N GLY A 221 14.31 5.04 7.75
CA GLY A 221 13.68 6.22 7.17
C GLY A 221 12.20 6.31 7.53
N VAL A 222 11.66 7.52 7.55
CA VAL A 222 10.23 7.78 7.75
C VAL A 222 9.77 8.90 6.84
N ILE A 223 8.91 8.56 5.89
CA ILE A 223 8.30 9.52 4.95
C ILE A 223 6.88 9.82 5.42
N VAL A 224 6.52 11.11 5.48
CA VAL A 224 5.20 11.54 5.99
C VAL A 224 4.47 12.50 5.06
N ILE A 225 3.14 12.41 5.08
CA ILE A 225 2.25 13.56 4.87
C ILE A 225 1.67 13.87 6.25
N GLY A 226 2.10 14.97 6.86
CA GLY A 226 1.88 15.24 8.29
C GLY A 226 3.21 15.44 8.98
N THR A 227 3.42 14.84 10.14
CA THR A 227 4.69 14.85 10.88
C THR A 227 5.01 13.46 11.41
N GLY A 228 6.29 13.15 11.62
CA GLY A 228 6.69 11.85 12.15
C GLY A 228 8.08 11.86 12.74
N LYS A 229 8.31 11.01 13.74
CA LYS A 229 9.60 10.75 14.35
C LYS A 229 9.76 9.25 14.47
N LEU A 230 10.97 8.74 14.23
CA LEU A 230 11.31 7.34 14.40
C LEU A 230 12.28 7.19 15.57
N PHE A 231 11.95 6.26 16.47
CA PHE A 231 12.78 5.92 17.61
C PHE A 231 13.20 4.45 17.53
N VAL A 232 14.43 4.16 17.91
CA VAL A 232 14.96 2.80 18.10
C VAL A 232 15.45 2.72 19.54
N ASP A 233 14.91 1.79 20.32
CA ASP A 233 15.22 1.62 21.75
C ASP A 233 15.14 2.92 22.56
N GLY A 234 14.21 3.81 22.21
CA GLY A 234 13.99 5.11 22.84
C GLY A 234 14.89 6.25 22.32
N GLU A 235 15.87 5.96 21.46
CA GLU A 235 16.72 6.96 20.82
C GLU A 235 16.09 7.48 19.52
N LEU A 236 16.04 8.81 19.36
CA LEU A 236 15.53 9.44 18.15
C LEU A 236 16.52 9.26 17.00
N VAL A 237 16.16 8.47 15.99
CA VAL A 237 17.02 8.18 14.82
C VAL A 237 16.62 8.93 13.57
N VAL A 238 15.34 9.32 13.43
CA VAL A 238 14.85 10.17 12.32
C VAL A 238 13.84 11.18 12.85
N ASP A 239 14.01 12.46 12.49
CA ASP A 239 13.09 13.57 12.83
C ASP A 239 12.52 14.22 11.55
N ASN A 240 11.34 13.75 11.15
CA ASN A 240 10.53 14.34 10.07
C ASN A 240 9.39 15.21 10.61
N ALA A 241 9.59 15.85 11.76
CA ALA A 241 8.60 16.74 12.38
C ALA A 241 9.13 18.18 12.49
N THR A 242 10.43 18.35 12.79
CA THR A 242 11.00 19.67 13.08
C THR A 242 11.39 20.44 11.81
N THR A 243 12.11 19.82 10.87
CA THR A 243 12.56 20.47 9.63
C THR A 243 12.27 19.57 8.43
N GLN A 244 11.15 19.84 7.77
CA GLN A 244 10.70 19.01 6.65
C GLN A 244 11.23 19.52 5.32
N ARG A 245 11.54 18.59 4.42
CA ARG A 245 11.85 18.88 3.02
C ARG A 245 10.90 18.11 2.12
N GLN A 246 10.32 18.78 1.13
CA GLN A 246 9.39 18.14 0.20
C GLN A 246 10.10 17.09 -0.66
N GLY A 247 9.49 15.90 -0.75
CA GLY A 247 9.93 14.79 -1.57
C GLY A 247 8.99 14.48 -2.72
N ILE A 248 9.22 13.34 -3.37
CA ILE A 248 8.41 12.85 -4.51
C ILE A 248 7.42 11.75 -4.12
N ALA A 249 7.51 11.26 -2.88
CA ALA A 249 6.61 10.23 -2.37
C ALA A 249 5.17 10.76 -2.23
N MET A 250 4.21 9.84 -2.18
CA MET A 250 2.77 10.13 -2.06
C MET A 250 2.29 11.20 -3.05
N PHE A 251 2.54 10.99 -4.34
CA PHE A 251 2.16 11.91 -5.42
C PHE A 251 2.80 13.31 -5.29
N GLY A 252 4.02 13.38 -4.76
CA GLY A 252 4.76 14.63 -4.57
C GLY A 252 4.25 15.50 -3.41
N SER A 253 3.41 14.93 -2.54
CA SER A 253 2.83 15.64 -1.38
C SER A 253 3.51 15.30 -0.06
N ALA A 254 4.36 14.26 -0.02
CA ALA A 254 5.09 13.87 1.17
C ALA A 254 6.47 14.52 1.28
N THR A 255 7.09 14.33 2.43
CA THR A 255 8.48 14.70 2.71
C THR A 255 9.48 13.76 2.03
N VAL A 256 10.76 14.09 2.14
CA VAL A 256 11.86 13.12 2.01
C VAL A 256 12.07 12.39 3.35
N GLU A 257 12.72 11.22 3.27
CA GLU A 257 13.45 10.44 4.32
C GLU A 257 13.26 8.93 4.11
#